data_AF-A0AAN8V3I6-F1
#
_entry.id   AF-A0AAN8V3I6-F1
#
_cell.length_a   1.000
_cell.length_b   1.000
_cell.length_c   1.000
_cell.angle_alpha   90.00
_cell.angle_beta   90.00
_cell.angle_gamma   90.00
#
_symmetry.space_group_name_H-M   'P 1'
#
loop_
_entity.id
_entity.type
_entity.pdbx_description
1 polymer ?
#
loop_
_entity_poly.entity_id
_entity_poly.type
_entity_poly.pdbx_seq_one_letter_code
_entity_poly.pdbx_strand_id
1 'polypeptide(L)'
;MHGNVLTVQVLNGSHTKLKILKFDIRTGERTVLFVEEQDSWVNLHDCLMRLDKVVSKFSGGFLWASEKTGFRHLYLHDKSGACLSPITQGELMVEQIAGVNEAAGLVHFTGTADGPLESHLYCAKLFPEGSSPLQTPQRLTHGKGKHVVVLLCSLSDGTALIPPFEQPFTIPRFKWLQLEPPEIVSVKADDGTVLYGTLYKPDARKFGPLPCRTLISVYSGPGVQLVCDSWVNTVGIRVQYLCNKVILVWKVSISCSGILYCFPNFSAVVLCFHDVNLELGSLDSSPFPCFVIDQILVQSGPLWLAEAGRIGLYGWSYGGYISAMGLVKYSEIFSFAVSGAPVTSWDGYNTFYTEKYMGLPSENTTNYKQSSVMHHADFSAVRVLFKPDFTSSDPAVKLGCKFWLSLRTVLTSK
;
A
#
# COMPACT_ATOMS: atom_id res chain seq x y z
N MET A 1 -23.57 -3.27 -24.72
CA MET A 1 -23.92 -2.11 -23.87
C MET A 1 -25.39 -1.78 -24.04
N HIS A 2 -26.26 -2.21 -23.12
CA HIS A 2 -27.68 -1.82 -23.17
C HIS A 2 -27.89 -0.43 -22.55
N GLY A 3 -27.76 0.59 -23.39
CA GLY A 3 -28.05 1.98 -23.06
C GLY A 3 -27.01 2.92 -23.65
N ASN A 4 -27.45 4.04 -24.25
CA ASN A 4 -26.60 5.13 -24.73
C ASN A 4 -26.01 5.89 -23.53
N VAL A 5 -25.27 5.20 -22.65
CA VAL A 5 -24.87 5.73 -21.35
C VAL A 5 -23.37 5.57 -21.15
N LEU A 6 -22.69 6.69 -20.93
CA LEU A 6 -21.30 6.72 -20.46
C LEU A 6 -21.28 7.03 -18.96
N THR A 7 -20.44 6.34 -18.20
CA THR A 7 -20.25 6.60 -16.76
C THR A 7 -18.82 7.08 -16.51
N VAL A 8 -18.68 8.13 -15.70
CA VAL A 8 -17.39 8.74 -15.39
C VAL A 8 -17.26 8.93 -13.88
N GLN A 9 -16.13 8.55 -13.31
CA GLN A 9 -15.76 8.91 -11.94
C GLN A 9 -15.08 10.28 -11.96
N VAL A 10 -15.57 11.22 -11.16
CA VAL A 10 -15.01 12.57 -11.04
C VAL A 10 -14.67 12.85 -9.59
N LEU A 11 -13.39 13.05 -9.32
CA LEU A 11 -12.86 13.40 -8.01
C LEU A 11 -12.65 14.91 -7.91
N ASN A 12 -12.97 15.51 -6.77
CA ASN A 12 -12.66 16.93 -6.51
C ASN A 12 -11.16 17.12 -6.23
N GLY A 13 -10.69 18.39 -6.27
CA GLY A 13 -9.26 18.71 -6.08
C GLY A 13 -8.70 18.33 -4.71
N SER A 14 -9.51 18.35 -3.64
CA SER A 14 -9.08 17.90 -2.31
C SER A 14 -9.20 16.38 -2.12
N HIS A 15 -9.68 15.65 -3.13
CA HIS A 15 -9.83 14.19 -3.12
C HIS A 15 -10.80 13.64 -2.06
N THR A 16 -11.59 14.48 -1.40
CA THR A 16 -12.57 14.08 -0.37
C THR A 16 -13.94 13.72 -0.92
N LYS A 17 -14.22 14.03 -2.19
CA LYS A 17 -15.54 13.84 -2.81
C LYS A 17 -15.43 13.28 -4.21
N LEU A 18 -16.00 12.09 -4.40
CA LEU A 18 -16.11 11.41 -5.68
C LEU A 18 -17.56 11.42 -6.16
N LYS A 19 -17.76 11.75 -7.44
CA LYS A 19 -19.06 11.66 -8.11
C LYS A 19 -18.98 10.63 -9.21
N ILE A 20 -19.96 9.73 -9.25
CA ILE A 20 -20.22 8.91 -10.42
C ILE A 20 -21.23 9.66 -11.28
N LEU A 21 -20.79 10.15 -12.43
CA LEU A 21 -21.61 10.85 -13.39
C LEU A 21 -22.10 9.91 -14.47
N LYS A 22 -23.33 10.14 -14.92
CA LYS A 22 -23.96 9.42 -16.01
C LYS A 22 -24.26 10.41 -17.13
N PHE A 23 -23.76 10.12 -18.32
CA PHE A 23 -23.98 10.91 -19.53
C PHE A 23 -24.84 10.13 -20.51
N ASP A 24 -25.87 10.77 -21.07
CA ASP A 24 -26.50 10.28 -22.30
C ASP A 24 -25.56 10.58 -23.48
N ILE A 25 -25.17 9.55 -24.22
CA ILE A 25 -24.18 9.65 -25.31
C ILE A 25 -24.73 10.45 -26.50
N ARG A 26 -26.05 10.49 -26.70
CA ARG A 26 -26.67 11.21 -27.83
C ARG A 26 -26.89 12.67 -27.52
N THR A 27 -27.41 12.98 -26.33
CA THR A 27 -27.78 14.36 -25.95
C THR A 27 -26.66 15.10 -25.22
N GLY A 28 -25.68 14.37 -24.65
CA GLY A 28 -24.69 14.93 -23.74
C GLY A 28 -25.25 15.30 -22.36
N GLU A 29 -26.52 14.98 -22.09
CA GLU A 29 -27.15 15.29 -20.81
C GLU A 29 -26.42 14.59 -19.66
N ARG A 30 -26.05 15.36 -18.64
CA ARG A 30 -25.30 14.90 -17.47
C ARG A 30 -26.22 14.79 -16.25
N THR A 31 -26.22 13.62 -15.63
CA THR A 31 -26.86 13.37 -14.33
C THR A 31 -25.84 12.84 -13.33
N VAL A 32 -26.07 13.11 -12.04
CA VAL A 32 -25.26 12.52 -10.96
C VAL A 32 -25.93 11.22 -10.55
N LEU A 33 -25.21 10.10 -10.67
CA LEU A 33 -25.70 8.78 -10.28
C LEU A 33 -25.45 8.51 -8.79
N PHE A 34 -24.26 8.87 -8.31
CA PHE A 34 -23.84 8.57 -6.94
C PHE A 34 -22.76 9.55 -6.49
N VAL A 35 -22.69 9.79 -5.18
CA VAL A 35 -21.71 10.63 -4.54
C VAL A 35 -21.14 9.88 -3.34
N GLU A 36 -19.81 9.80 -3.28
CA GLU A 36 -19.07 9.36 -2.10
C GLU A 36 -18.29 10.53 -1.52
N GLU A 37 -18.36 10.66 -0.21
CA GLU A 37 -17.62 11.65 0.57
C GLU A 37 -16.92 10.94 1.72
N GLN A 38 -15.67 11.32 1.96
CA GLN A 38 -14.88 10.88 3.10
C GLN A 38 -14.13 12.07 3.70
N ASP A 39 -13.97 12.06 5.01
CA ASP A 39 -13.30 13.15 5.74
C ASP A 39 -11.81 13.25 5.38
N SER A 40 -11.16 12.12 5.10
CA SER A 40 -9.74 12.04 4.73
C SER A 40 -9.53 12.18 3.22
N TRP A 41 -9.75 11.12 2.46
CA TRP A 41 -9.73 11.11 1.00
C TRP A 41 -10.41 9.86 0.45
N VAL A 42 -10.84 9.91 -0.80
CA VAL A 42 -11.39 8.78 -1.55
C VAL A 42 -10.27 8.11 -2.36
N ASN A 43 -10.09 6.80 -2.16
CA ASN A 43 -9.20 5.99 -2.99
C ASN A 43 -9.92 5.53 -4.26
N LEU A 44 -9.37 5.87 -5.44
CA LEU A 44 -9.90 5.37 -6.71
C LEU A 44 -9.72 3.86 -6.84
N HIS A 45 -10.74 3.19 -7.38
CA HIS A 45 -10.72 1.77 -7.67
C HIS A 45 -11.71 1.41 -8.79
N ASP A 46 -11.58 0.20 -9.30
CA ASP A 46 -12.39 -0.31 -10.43
C ASP A 46 -13.59 -1.17 -9.99
N CYS A 47 -13.92 -1.18 -8.70
CA CYS A 47 -15.05 -1.95 -8.13
C CYS A 47 -16.43 -1.31 -8.39
N LEU A 48 -16.69 -0.88 -9.63
CA LEU A 48 -18.01 -0.47 -10.11
C LEU A 48 -18.54 -1.54 -11.06
N MET A 49 -19.52 -2.34 -10.61
CA MET A 49 -20.13 -3.39 -11.45
C MET A 49 -21.61 -3.13 -11.63
N ARG A 50 -22.06 -2.87 -12.86
CA ARG A 50 -23.49 -2.71 -13.16
C ARG A 50 -24.18 -4.05 -13.19
N LEU A 51 -25.40 -4.10 -12.66
CA LEU A 51 -26.26 -5.28 -12.73
C LEU A 51 -27.17 -5.21 -13.95
N ASP A 52 -27.40 -6.36 -14.58
CA ASP A 52 -28.23 -6.49 -15.75
C ASP A 52 -29.71 -6.23 -15.45
N LYS A 53 -30.40 -5.72 -16.47
CA LYS A 53 -31.80 -5.31 -16.37
C LYS A 53 -32.78 -6.48 -16.45
N VAL A 54 -32.35 -7.61 -16.99
CA VAL A 54 -33.21 -8.73 -17.41
C VAL A 54 -33.19 -9.88 -16.41
N VAL A 55 -32.07 -10.08 -15.70
CA VAL A 55 -31.84 -11.24 -14.82
C VAL A 55 -31.96 -10.88 -13.33
N SER A 56 -31.62 -9.65 -12.93
CA SER A 56 -31.57 -9.29 -11.52
C SER A 56 -32.93 -8.92 -10.91
N LYS A 57 -33.08 -9.25 -9.62
CA LYS A 57 -34.14 -8.74 -8.74
C LYS A 57 -34.11 -7.20 -8.59
N PHE A 58 -32.97 -6.57 -8.92
CA PHE A 58 -32.72 -5.13 -8.81
C PHE A 58 -32.27 -4.53 -10.16
N SER A 59 -33.20 -4.56 -11.13
CA SER A 59 -32.97 -4.13 -12.51
C SER A 59 -32.30 -2.75 -12.62
N GLY A 60 -31.07 -2.74 -13.15
CA GLY A 60 -30.30 -1.52 -13.40
C GLY A 60 -29.59 -0.91 -12.18
N GLY A 61 -29.50 -1.65 -11.07
CA GLY A 61 -28.63 -1.32 -9.94
C GLY A 61 -27.15 -1.56 -10.24
N PHE A 62 -26.31 -1.37 -9.23
CA PHE A 62 -24.87 -1.58 -9.34
C PHE A 62 -24.22 -1.91 -7.99
N LEU A 63 -23.06 -2.53 -8.05
CA LEU A 63 -22.14 -2.68 -6.93
C LEU A 63 -21.15 -1.52 -6.91
N TRP A 64 -20.88 -1.01 -5.71
CA TRP A 64 -19.84 -0.04 -5.46
C TRP A 64 -19.05 -0.46 -4.23
N ALA A 65 -17.73 -0.35 -4.28
CA ALA A 65 -16.90 -0.50 -3.10
C ALA A 65 -16.70 0.85 -2.40
N SER A 66 -16.71 0.90 -1.08
CA SER A 66 -16.47 2.13 -0.32
C SER A 66 -15.69 1.82 0.96
N GLU A 67 -14.83 2.76 1.35
CA GLU A 67 -14.00 2.69 2.57
C GLU A 67 -14.62 3.44 3.76
N LYS A 68 -15.91 3.81 3.68
CA LYS A 68 -16.61 4.61 4.71
C LYS A 68 -16.63 4.02 6.13
N THR A 69 -16.35 2.72 6.28
CA THR A 69 -16.26 2.05 7.59
C THR A 69 -14.81 1.90 8.07
N GLY A 70 -13.86 2.57 7.41
CA GLY A 70 -12.44 2.31 7.52
C GLY A 70 -11.98 1.28 6.50
N PHE A 71 -12.67 0.14 6.37
CA PHE A 71 -12.33 -0.93 5.42
C PHE A 71 -13.13 -0.82 4.11
N ARG A 72 -12.51 -1.19 2.98
CA ARG A 72 -13.21 -1.27 1.71
C ARG A 72 -14.19 -2.42 1.71
N HIS A 73 -15.48 -2.12 1.64
CA HIS A 73 -16.55 -3.09 1.56
C HIS A 73 -17.41 -2.89 0.32
N LEU A 74 -18.09 -3.95 -0.11
CA LEU A 74 -19.02 -3.92 -1.23
C LEU A 74 -20.43 -3.52 -0.75
N TYR A 75 -21.07 -2.64 -1.51
CA TYR A 75 -22.43 -2.17 -1.27
C TYR A 75 -23.27 -2.36 -2.54
N LEU A 76 -24.51 -2.80 -2.36
CA LEU A 76 -25.50 -2.88 -3.41
C LEU A 76 -26.27 -1.57 -3.48
N HIS A 77 -26.33 -0.96 -4.66
CA HIS A 77 -27.09 0.25 -4.93
C HIS A 77 -28.18 -0.01 -5.97
N ASP A 78 -29.29 0.72 -5.86
CA ASP A 78 -30.32 0.70 -6.89
C ASP A 78 -29.95 1.60 -8.09
N LYS A 79 -30.84 1.65 -9.09
CA LYS A 79 -30.66 2.45 -10.31
C LYS A 79 -30.62 3.98 -10.06
N SER A 80 -31.09 4.44 -8.89
CA SER A 80 -31.08 5.84 -8.48
C SER A 80 -29.80 6.21 -7.72
N GLY A 81 -29.00 5.21 -7.33
CA GLY A 81 -27.80 5.39 -6.51
C GLY A 81 -28.03 5.20 -5.02
N ALA A 82 -29.26 4.92 -4.59
CA ALA A 82 -29.55 4.67 -3.18
C ALA A 82 -28.89 3.35 -2.74
N CYS A 83 -28.15 3.40 -1.63
CA CYS A 83 -27.55 2.21 -1.03
C CYS A 83 -28.67 1.34 -0.45
N LEU A 84 -28.85 0.15 -1.02
CA LEU A 84 -29.85 -0.82 -0.57
C LEU A 84 -29.34 -1.63 0.61
N SER A 85 -28.09 -2.09 0.55
CA SER A 85 -27.52 -2.97 1.57
C SER A 85 -26.00 -3.11 1.45
N PRO A 86 -25.26 -3.31 2.56
CA PRO A 86 -23.91 -3.85 2.50
C PRO A 86 -23.93 -5.31 2.04
N ILE A 87 -22.85 -5.73 1.37
CA ILE A 87 -22.59 -7.12 0.99
C ILE A 87 -21.46 -7.71 1.84
N THR A 88 -20.50 -6.88 2.22
CA THR A 88 -19.40 -7.26 3.12
C THR A 88 -19.28 -6.28 4.28
N GLN A 89 -18.70 -6.73 5.39
CA GLN A 89 -18.49 -5.95 6.61
C GLN A 89 -17.40 -6.57 7.49
N GLY A 90 -16.82 -5.80 8.41
CA GLY A 90 -15.87 -6.27 9.41
C GLY A 90 -14.42 -5.93 9.06
N GLU A 91 -13.46 -6.61 9.67
CA GLU A 91 -12.03 -6.38 9.45
C GLU A 91 -11.53 -7.06 8.16
N LEU A 92 -12.12 -6.70 7.02
CA LEU A 92 -11.76 -7.25 5.71
C LEU A 92 -11.68 -6.15 4.65
N MET A 93 -10.58 -6.11 3.90
CA MET A 93 -10.39 -5.19 2.79
C MET A 93 -10.74 -5.89 1.48
N VAL A 94 -11.78 -5.43 0.79
CA VAL A 94 -12.07 -5.86 -0.59
C VAL A 94 -11.05 -5.19 -1.52
N GLU A 95 -10.32 -5.99 -2.28
CA GLU A 95 -9.30 -5.49 -3.21
C GLU A 95 -9.90 -5.26 -4.60
N GLN A 96 -10.61 -6.25 -5.15
CA GLN A 96 -11.24 -6.18 -6.47
C GLN A 96 -12.48 -7.07 -6.57
N ILE A 97 -13.42 -6.72 -7.45
CA ILE A 97 -14.51 -7.62 -7.86
C ILE A 97 -13.96 -8.55 -8.95
N ALA A 98 -13.97 -9.86 -8.68
CA ALA A 98 -13.54 -10.87 -9.64
C ALA A 98 -14.65 -11.24 -10.63
N GLY A 99 -15.92 -11.22 -10.20
CA GLY A 99 -17.05 -11.46 -11.06
C GLY A 99 -18.39 -11.52 -10.31
N VAL A 100 -19.49 -11.36 -11.04
CA VAL A 100 -20.85 -11.41 -10.49
C VAL A 100 -21.66 -12.44 -11.25
N ASN A 101 -22.30 -13.36 -10.53
CA ASN A 101 -23.28 -14.29 -11.07
C ASN A 101 -24.66 -13.87 -10.59
N GLU A 102 -25.34 -13.06 -11.40
CA GLU A 102 -26.65 -12.51 -11.05
C GLU A 102 -27.74 -13.58 -10.95
N ALA A 103 -27.70 -14.59 -11.82
CA ALA A 103 -28.66 -15.69 -11.83
C ALA A 103 -28.58 -16.53 -10.55
N ALA A 104 -27.38 -16.76 -10.04
CA ALA A 104 -27.16 -17.44 -8.75
C ALA A 104 -27.25 -16.49 -7.54
N GLY A 105 -27.28 -15.17 -7.77
CA GLY A 105 -27.26 -14.16 -6.70
C GLY A 105 -25.94 -14.17 -5.91
N LEU A 106 -24.80 -14.29 -6.59
CA LEU A 106 -23.47 -14.38 -5.97
C LEU A 106 -22.51 -13.32 -6.52
N VAL A 107 -21.62 -12.82 -5.66
CA VAL A 107 -20.47 -12.00 -6.04
C VAL A 107 -19.18 -12.63 -5.57
N HIS A 108 -18.20 -12.65 -6.47
CA HIS A 108 -16.85 -13.11 -6.22
C HIS A 108 -15.90 -11.91 -6.19
N PHE A 109 -15.03 -11.87 -5.19
CA PHE A 109 -14.09 -10.76 -4.99
C PHE A 109 -12.81 -11.25 -4.31
N THR A 110 -11.69 -10.56 -4.52
CA THR A 110 -10.49 -10.80 -3.71
C THR A 110 -10.44 -9.88 -2.52
N GLY A 111 -9.90 -10.35 -1.40
CA GLY A 111 -9.78 -9.55 -0.19
C GLY A 111 -8.93 -10.21 0.89
N THR A 112 -8.96 -9.63 2.09
CA THR A 112 -8.01 -9.95 3.17
C THR A 112 -8.69 -10.47 4.44
N ALA A 113 -9.82 -11.17 4.32
CA ALA A 113 -10.62 -11.60 5.48
C ALA A 113 -9.89 -12.61 6.38
N ASP A 114 -8.93 -13.36 5.84
CA ASP A 114 -8.10 -14.32 6.61
C ASP A 114 -6.85 -13.65 7.22
N GLY A 115 -6.60 -12.37 6.92
CA GLY A 115 -5.51 -11.60 7.51
C GLY A 115 -4.84 -10.64 6.52
N PRO A 116 -4.12 -9.63 7.03
CA PRO A 116 -3.55 -8.55 6.21
C PRO A 116 -2.37 -8.96 5.33
N LEU A 117 -1.81 -10.16 5.52
CA LEU A 117 -0.69 -10.69 4.77
C LEU A 117 -1.10 -11.59 3.60
N GLU A 118 -2.37 -11.96 3.56
CA GLU A 118 -2.93 -12.93 2.62
C GLU A 118 -3.97 -12.23 1.74
N SER A 119 -4.17 -12.75 0.53
CA SER A 119 -5.29 -12.34 -0.33
C SER A 119 -5.90 -13.59 -0.93
N HIS A 120 -7.22 -13.70 -0.81
CA HIS A 120 -7.95 -14.89 -1.25
C HIS A 120 -9.15 -14.51 -2.11
N LEU A 121 -9.64 -15.47 -2.90
CA LEU A 121 -10.93 -15.36 -3.55
C LEU A 121 -12.03 -15.71 -2.55
N TYR A 122 -13.03 -14.84 -2.43
CA TYR A 122 -14.22 -15.04 -1.63
C TYR A 122 -15.48 -15.00 -2.49
N CYS A 123 -16.53 -15.62 -1.98
CA CYS A 123 -17.88 -15.56 -2.50
C CYS A 123 -18.84 -15.06 -1.41
N ALA A 124 -19.75 -14.15 -1.77
CA ALA A 124 -20.82 -13.68 -0.89
C ALA A 124 -22.14 -13.62 -1.65
N LYS A 125 -23.25 -13.66 -0.90
CA LYS A 125 -24.59 -13.43 -1.45
C LYS A 125 -24.70 -12.00 -1.97
N LEU A 126 -25.10 -11.85 -3.23
CA LEU A 126 -25.33 -10.56 -3.89
C LEU A 126 -26.58 -9.85 -3.35
N PHE A 127 -27.62 -10.63 -3.04
CA PHE A 127 -28.91 -10.14 -2.59
C PHE A 127 -29.14 -10.57 -1.14
N PRO A 128 -29.01 -9.65 -0.16
CA PRO A 128 -29.33 -9.98 1.22
C PRO A 128 -30.83 -10.27 1.39
N GLU A 129 -31.13 -11.25 2.25
CA GLU A 129 -32.49 -11.71 2.53
C GLU A 129 -33.08 -10.88 3.68
N GLY A 130 -33.69 -9.73 3.35
CA GLY A 130 -34.41 -8.91 4.33
C GLY A 130 -33.52 -8.42 5.47
N SER A 131 -33.98 -8.57 6.73
CA SER A 131 -33.28 -8.13 7.94
C SER A 131 -32.31 -9.16 8.52
N SER A 132 -32.01 -10.25 7.79
CA SER A 132 -31.04 -11.24 8.26
C SER A 132 -29.63 -10.63 8.37
N PRO A 133 -28.83 -11.05 9.37
CA PRO A 133 -27.47 -10.58 9.51
C PRO A 133 -26.64 -10.92 8.27
N LEU A 134 -25.69 -10.04 7.94
CA LEU A 134 -24.74 -10.30 6.85
C LEU A 134 -23.96 -11.59 7.13
N GLN A 135 -23.89 -12.45 6.11
CA GLN A 135 -23.12 -13.67 6.18
C GLN A 135 -21.65 -13.39 5.92
N THR A 136 -20.77 -14.05 6.67
CA THR A 136 -19.34 -14.01 6.40
C THR A 136 -19.05 -14.57 5.01
N PRO A 137 -18.26 -13.87 4.17
CA PRO A 137 -17.90 -14.36 2.85
C PRO A 137 -17.21 -15.74 2.92
N GLN A 138 -17.57 -16.64 2.03
CA GLN A 138 -16.96 -17.96 1.93
C GLN A 138 -15.67 -17.87 1.12
N ARG A 139 -14.55 -18.25 1.73
CA ARG A 139 -13.26 -18.40 1.05
C ARG A 139 -13.28 -19.58 0.07
N LEU A 140 -12.83 -19.36 -1.15
CA LEU A 140 -12.79 -20.36 -2.22
C LEU A 140 -11.38 -20.90 -2.50
N THR A 141 -10.34 -20.14 -2.20
CA THR A 141 -8.95 -20.57 -2.44
C THR A 141 -8.39 -21.43 -1.32
N HIS A 142 -7.49 -22.37 -1.63
CA HIS A 142 -6.84 -23.25 -0.66
C HIS A 142 -5.38 -22.82 -0.37
N GLY A 143 -4.89 -23.11 0.84
CA GLY A 143 -3.53 -22.76 1.24
C GLY A 143 -3.34 -21.27 1.54
N LYS A 144 -2.33 -20.97 2.35
CA LYS A 144 -2.04 -19.59 2.76
C LYS A 144 -1.37 -18.79 1.66
N GLY A 145 -1.51 -17.47 1.74
CA GLY A 145 -0.71 -16.52 0.97
C GLY A 145 -1.50 -15.59 0.07
N LYS A 146 -0.79 -14.88 -0.81
CA LYS A 146 -1.38 -13.93 -1.76
C LYS A 146 -1.75 -14.61 -3.08
N HIS A 147 -3.02 -14.93 -3.24
CA HIS A 147 -3.58 -15.54 -4.44
C HIS A 147 -3.83 -14.51 -5.54
N VAL A 148 -3.57 -14.90 -6.79
CA VAL A 148 -3.90 -14.11 -7.98
C VAL A 148 -5.02 -14.81 -8.72
N VAL A 149 -6.13 -14.12 -8.89
CA VAL A 149 -7.30 -14.64 -9.60
C VAL A 149 -7.30 -14.11 -11.01
N VAL A 150 -7.26 -15.01 -12.00
CA VAL A 150 -7.38 -14.67 -13.41
C VAL A 150 -8.71 -15.21 -13.90
N LEU A 151 -9.64 -14.31 -14.22
CA LEU A 151 -10.85 -14.66 -14.93
C LEU A 151 -10.59 -14.51 -16.44
N LEU A 152 -10.70 -15.62 -17.17
CA LEU A 152 -10.65 -15.59 -18.63
C LEU A 152 -12.07 -15.52 -19.17
N CYS A 153 -12.36 -14.51 -19.98
CA CYS A 153 -13.63 -14.37 -20.66
C CYS A 153 -13.43 -14.49 -22.17
N SER A 154 -14.40 -15.09 -22.85
CA SER A 154 -14.46 -15.11 -24.31
C SER A 154 -14.57 -13.69 -24.84
N LEU A 155 -13.79 -13.36 -25.88
CA LEU A 155 -13.88 -12.07 -26.54
C LEU A 155 -15.23 -11.88 -27.25
N SER A 156 -15.84 -12.96 -27.75
CA SER A 156 -17.04 -12.89 -28.60
C SER A 156 -18.29 -12.54 -27.80
N ASP A 157 -18.39 -13.02 -26.56
CA ASP A 157 -19.62 -12.97 -25.76
C ASP A 157 -19.40 -12.72 -24.26
N GLY A 158 -18.15 -12.62 -23.81
CA GLY A 158 -17.81 -12.38 -22.40
C GLY A 158 -17.98 -13.61 -21.49
N THR A 159 -18.30 -14.78 -22.02
CA THR A 159 -18.49 -16.00 -21.22
C THR A 159 -17.22 -16.37 -20.48
N ALA A 160 -17.31 -16.65 -19.18
CA ALA A 160 -16.19 -17.15 -18.41
C ALA A 160 -15.72 -18.51 -18.95
N LEU A 161 -14.48 -18.58 -19.42
CA LEU A 161 -13.91 -19.74 -20.10
C LEU A 161 -13.31 -20.76 -19.14
N ILE A 162 -12.72 -20.33 -18.03
CA ILE A 162 -12.06 -21.22 -17.07
C ILE A 162 -12.36 -20.73 -15.65
N PRO A 163 -12.70 -21.64 -14.70
CA PRO A 163 -12.72 -21.30 -13.28
C PRO A 163 -11.33 -20.88 -12.79
N PRO A 164 -11.22 -20.26 -11.60
CA PRO A 164 -9.93 -20.02 -10.97
C PRO A 164 -9.10 -21.31 -10.93
N PHE A 165 -7.90 -21.27 -11.49
CA PHE A 165 -6.96 -22.39 -11.50
C PHE A 165 -5.95 -22.23 -10.36
N GLU A 166 -5.91 -23.20 -9.45
CA GLU A 166 -4.83 -23.34 -8.47
C GLU A 166 -3.85 -24.39 -8.98
N GLN A 167 -2.56 -24.02 -9.08
CA GLN A 167 -1.52 -24.94 -9.52
C GLN A 167 -1.18 -25.92 -8.36
N PRO A 168 -1.48 -27.23 -8.49
CA PRO A 168 -1.44 -28.15 -7.34
C PRO A 168 -0.05 -28.72 -7.04
N PHE A 169 1.01 -28.24 -7.68
CA PHE A 169 2.36 -28.78 -7.55
C PHE A 169 3.41 -27.70 -7.35
N THR A 170 4.43 -28.03 -6.56
CA THR A 170 5.60 -27.17 -6.34
C THR A 170 6.44 -27.09 -7.60
N ILE A 171 6.83 -25.88 -8.01
CA ILE A 171 7.72 -25.68 -9.16
C ILE A 171 9.14 -26.18 -8.81
N PRO A 172 9.63 -27.28 -9.41
CA PRO A 172 10.91 -27.89 -9.02
C PRO A 172 12.13 -27.01 -9.34
N ARG A 173 11.98 -26.12 -10.31
CA ARG A 173 13.01 -25.19 -10.81
C ARG A 173 13.46 -24.15 -9.77
N PHE A 174 13.08 -24.23 -8.51
CA PHE A 174 13.62 -23.33 -7.48
C PHE A 174 14.60 -24.03 -6.53
N LYS A 175 14.66 -25.36 -6.52
CA LYS A 175 15.59 -26.11 -5.65
C LYS A 175 17.07 -25.85 -5.95
N TRP A 176 17.43 -25.63 -7.22
CA TRP A 176 18.81 -25.34 -7.63
C TRP A 176 19.29 -23.92 -7.29
N LEU A 177 18.37 -22.97 -7.05
CA LEU A 177 18.73 -21.60 -6.67
C LEU A 177 19.07 -21.44 -5.19
N GLN A 178 18.74 -22.44 -4.36
CA GLN A 178 19.02 -22.44 -2.90
C GLN A 178 18.57 -21.12 -2.22
N LEU A 179 17.39 -20.61 -2.60
CA LEU A 179 16.83 -19.41 -2.01
C LEU A 179 16.18 -19.77 -0.68
N GLU A 180 16.52 -19.03 0.38
CA GLU A 180 15.91 -19.19 1.69
C GLU A 180 14.72 -18.23 1.81
N PRO A 181 13.52 -18.71 2.19
CA PRO A 181 12.39 -17.83 2.45
C PRO A 181 12.68 -16.94 3.67
N PRO A 182 12.22 -15.68 3.67
CA PRO A 182 12.35 -14.83 4.86
C PRO A 182 11.42 -15.29 5.98
N GLU A 183 11.76 -14.90 7.20
CA GLU A 183 10.86 -15.00 8.35
C GLU A 183 9.96 -13.77 8.39
N ILE A 184 8.64 -13.96 8.43
CA ILE A 184 7.71 -12.87 8.68
C ILE A 184 7.64 -12.64 10.18
N VAL A 185 7.86 -11.41 10.61
CA VAL A 185 7.80 -10.97 12.00
C VAL A 185 6.73 -9.90 12.17
N SER A 186 6.17 -9.77 13.37
CA SER A 186 5.27 -8.68 13.71
C SER A 186 5.71 -7.98 15.00
N VAL A 187 5.41 -6.68 15.08
CA VAL A 187 5.71 -5.82 16.22
C VAL A 187 4.46 -5.02 16.53
N LYS A 188 4.18 -4.83 17.82
CA LYS A 188 3.10 -3.94 18.25
C LYS A 188 3.71 -2.59 18.60
N ALA A 189 3.33 -1.54 17.88
CA ALA A 189 3.72 -0.17 18.19
C ALA A 189 3.08 0.30 19.51
N ASP A 190 3.55 1.44 20.04
CA ASP A 190 3.10 1.99 21.33
C ASP A 190 1.59 2.33 21.34
N ASP A 191 1.03 2.68 20.18
CA ASP A 191 -0.41 2.94 19.98
C ASP A 191 -1.25 1.65 19.88
N GLY A 192 -0.59 0.49 19.87
CA GLY A 192 -1.19 -0.82 19.75
C GLY A 192 -1.31 -1.36 18.32
N THR A 193 -0.89 -0.60 17.32
CA THR A 193 -0.90 -1.00 15.91
C THR A 193 0.06 -2.16 15.65
N VAL A 194 -0.38 -3.17 14.91
CA VAL A 194 0.48 -4.30 14.50
C VAL A 194 1.19 -3.96 13.18
N LEU A 195 2.51 -3.98 13.23
CA LEU A 195 3.41 -3.73 12.11
C LEU A 195 4.08 -5.03 11.68
N TYR A 196 4.30 -5.20 10.38
CA TYR A 196 4.85 -6.44 9.83
C TYR A 196 6.19 -6.20 9.14
N GLY A 197 7.11 -7.14 9.35
CA GLY A 197 8.44 -7.19 8.77
C GLY A 197 8.73 -8.53 8.11
N THR A 198 9.70 -8.55 7.20
CA THR A 198 10.34 -9.77 6.68
C THR A 198 11.83 -9.69 6.96
N LEU A 199 12.33 -10.72 7.65
CA LEU A 199 13.71 -10.84 8.08
C LEU A 199 14.44 -11.88 7.23
N TYR A 200 15.52 -11.45 6.59
CA TYR A 200 16.38 -12.31 5.78
C TYR A 200 17.70 -12.49 6.51
N LYS A 201 17.91 -13.70 7.04
CA LYS A 201 19.09 -14.04 7.86
C LYS A 201 20.21 -14.58 6.98
N PRO A 202 21.45 -14.08 7.09
CA PRO A 202 22.62 -14.73 6.51
C PRO A 202 22.79 -16.14 7.09
N ASP A 203 23.34 -17.07 6.30
CA ASP A 203 23.64 -18.43 6.79
C ASP A 203 24.76 -18.37 7.83
N ALA A 204 24.40 -18.49 9.11
CA ALA A 204 25.33 -18.44 10.24
C ALA A 204 26.44 -19.51 10.14
N ARG A 205 26.17 -20.65 9.48
CA ARG A 205 27.17 -21.70 9.25
C ARG A 205 28.28 -21.27 8.29
N LYS A 206 27.98 -20.36 7.36
CA LYS A 206 28.92 -19.86 6.37
C LYS A 206 29.70 -18.65 6.87
N PHE A 207 29.10 -17.84 7.73
CA PHE A 207 29.60 -16.48 8.01
C PHE A 207 29.83 -16.15 9.49
N GLY A 208 29.56 -17.09 10.40
CA GLY A 208 29.75 -16.89 11.84
C GLY A 208 28.53 -16.31 12.56
N PRO A 209 28.60 -16.14 13.90
CA PRO A 209 27.48 -15.67 14.70
C PRO A 209 27.21 -14.17 14.49
N LEU A 210 25.95 -13.80 14.70
CA LEU A 210 25.46 -12.42 14.77
C LEU A 210 26.07 -11.71 16.01
N PRO A 211 26.19 -10.36 16.04
CA PRO A 211 25.57 -9.38 15.14
C PRO A 211 26.30 -9.17 13.81
N CYS A 212 25.58 -8.74 12.78
CA CYS A 212 26.17 -8.41 11.48
C CYS A 212 25.67 -7.07 10.93
N ARG A 213 26.32 -6.61 9.86
CA ARG A 213 25.93 -5.39 9.14
C ARG A 213 24.49 -5.51 8.67
N THR A 214 23.69 -4.49 8.93
CA THR A 214 22.25 -4.55 8.69
C THR A 214 21.82 -3.52 7.66
N LEU A 215 20.96 -3.92 6.73
CA LEU A 215 20.31 -3.05 5.77
C LEU A 215 18.80 -3.13 5.94
N ILE A 216 18.17 -1.99 6.10
CA ILE A 216 16.71 -1.87 6.15
C ILE A 216 16.22 -1.45 4.77
N SER A 217 15.56 -2.38 4.09
CA SER A 217 14.86 -2.15 2.83
C SER A 217 13.47 -1.61 3.12
N VAL A 218 13.22 -0.36 2.75
CA VAL A 218 11.96 0.34 3.05
C VAL A 218 11.31 0.90 1.78
N TYR A 219 9.98 0.87 1.75
CA TYR A 219 9.18 1.71 0.86
C TYR A 219 8.23 2.55 1.70
N SER A 220 7.27 1.90 2.37
CA SER A 220 6.32 2.52 3.32
C SER A 220 5.57 3.74 2.78
N GLY A 221 5.46 3.85 1.45
CA GLY A 221 4.64 4.85 0.78
C GLY A 221 3.18 4.42 0.67
N PRO A 222 2.26 5.38 0.57
CA PRO A 222 0.86 5.12 0.41
C PRO A 222 0.49 4.11 -0.70
N GLY A 223 -0.49 3.25 -0.45
CA GLY A 223 -1.00 2.25 -1.40
C GLY A 223 -0.11 1.02 -1.65
N VAL A 224 1.04 0.88 -0.96
CA VAL A 224 1.98 -0.22 -1.18
C VAL A 224 2.15 -1.08 0.07
N GLN A 225 2.16 -2.41 -0.12
CA GLN A 225 2.52 -3.37 0.90
C GLN A 225 3.67 -4.24 0.40
N LEU A 226 4.78 -4.23 1.14
CA LEU A 226 5.94 -5.06 0.83
C LEU A 226 5.89 -6.42 1.55
N VAL A 227 5.39 -6.42 2.78
CA VAL A 227 5.35 -7.61 3.63
C VAL A 227 4.00 -8.29 3.44
N CYS A 228 4.03 -9.44 2.78
CA CYS A 228 2.90 -10.32 2.54
C CYS A 228 3.42 -11.76 2.42
N ASP A 229 2.54 -12.73 2.67
CA ASP A 229 2.84 -14.15 2.52
C ASP A 229 2.77 -14.51 1.02
N SER A 230 3.87 -14.24 0.31
CA SER A 230 3.96 -14.41 -1.13
C SER A 230 5.38 -14.74 -1.57
N TRP A 231 5.48 -15.56 -2.62
CA TRP A 231 6.74 -15.98 -3.22
C TRP A 231 7.62 -14.80 -3.66
N VAL A 232 7.03 -13.63 -3.96
CA VAL A 232 7.77 -12.39 -4.29
C VAL A 232 8.78 -12.00 -3.20
N ASN A 233 8.50 -12.33 -1.93
CA ASN A 233 9.43 -12.10 -0.84
C ASN A 233 10.62 -13.09 -0.89
N THR A 234 10.41 -14.35 -1.27
CA THR A 234 11.51 -15.29 -1.47
C THR A 234 12.37 -14.97 -2.69
N VAL A 235 11.76 -14.61 -3.83
CA VAL A 235 12.50 -14.28 -5.07
C VAL A 235 12.98 -12.83 -5.15
N GLY A 236 13.13 -12.15 -4.01
CA GLY A 236 13.81 -10.86 -3.92
C GLY A 236 15.32 -11.01 -4.14
N ILE A 237 15.76 -11.22 -5.39
CA ILE A 237 17.15 -11.60 -5.71
C ILE A 237 18.20 -10.61 -5.16
N ARG A 238 17.88 -9.32 -5.11
CA ARG A 238 18.76 -8.32 -4.49
C ARG A 238 18.99 -8.59 -2.99
N VAL A 239 17.91 -8.91 -2.27
CA VAL A 239 17.99 -9.21 -0.84
C VAL A 239 18.72 -10.54 -0.61
N GLN A 240 18.40 -11.56 -1.41
CA GLN A 240 19.09 -12.86 -1.39
C GLN A 240 20.61 -12.70 -1.63
N TYR A 241 21.00 -11.85 -2.58
CA TYR A 241 22.39 -11.53 -2.85
C TYR A 241 23.08 -10.85 -1.66
N LEU A 242 22.42 -9.89 -1.01
CA LEU A 242 22.97 -9.17 0.15
C LEU A 242 23.17 -10.11 1.35
N CYS A 243 22.23 -11.03 1.61
CA CYS A 243 22.39 -12.03 2.66
C CYS A 243 23.56 -12.98 2.39
N ASN A 244 23.81 -13.33 1.13
CA ASN A 244 25.01 -14.07 0.71
C ASN A 244 26.32 -13.27 0.83
N LYS A 245 26.25 -11.97 1.13
CA LYS A 245 27.39 -11.10 1.45
C LYS A 245 27.46 -10.74 2.94
N VAL A 246 26.78 -11.50 3.81
CA VAL A 246 26.76 -11.31 5.28
C VAL A 246 26.09 -10.00 5.71
N ILE A 247 25.06 -9.60 4.97
CA ILE A 247 24.24 -8.44 5.33
C ILE A 247 22.88 -8.97 5.78
N LEU A 248 22.52 -8.70 7.04
CA LEU A 248 21.14 -8.90 7.51
C LEU A 248 20.25 -7.91 6.79
N VAL A 249 19.17 -8.39 6.18
CA VAL A 249 18.22 -7.50 5.52
C VAL A 249 16.88 -7.56 6.23
N TRP A 250 16.43 -6.38 6.63
CA TRP A 250 15.09 -6.16 7.16
C TRP A 250 14.28 -5.48 6.09
N LYS A 251 13.22 -6.13 5.62
CA LYS A 251 12.24 -5.46 4.77
C LYS A 251 10.99 -5.19 5.60
N VAL A 252 10.70 -3.92 5.78
CA VAL A 252 9.64 -3.45 6.67
C VAL A 252 8.48 -2.90 5.84
N SER A 253 7.25 -3.23 6.23
CA SER A 253 6.03 -2.61 5.71
C SER A 253 5.35 -1.90 6.86
N ILE A 254 5.41 -0.56 6.86
CA ILE A 254 4.66 0.26 7.83
C ILE A 254 3.18 0.35 7.40
N SER A 255 2.85 -0.05 6.16
CA SER A 255 1.50 -0.18 5.62
C SER A 255 1.23 -1.61 5.17
N CYS A 256 0.17 -2.24 5.68
CA CYS A 256 -0.36 -3.50 5.21
C CYS A 256 -1.60 -3.22 4.37
N SER A 257 -1.60 -3.71 3.13
CA SER A 257 -2.68 -3.80 2.12
C SER A 257 -3.81 -2.76 2.13
N GLY A 258 -3.53 -1.47 2.36
CA GLY A 258 -4.66 -0.53 2.51
C GLY A 258 -5.44 -0.70 3.84
N ILE A 259 -5.13 -1.72 4.63
CA ILE A 259 -5.73 -2.07 5.92
C ILE A 259 -5.31 -1.11 7.02
N LEU A 260 -4.07 -0.58 6.94
CA LEU A 260 -3.60 0.43 7.88
C LEU A 260 -4.16 1.84 7.62
N TYR A 261 -5.04 2.02 6.62
CA TYR A 261 -5.81 3.26 6.44
C TYR A 261 -7.16 3.20 7.17
N CYS A 262 -7.52 2.02 7.68
CA CYS A 262 -8.83 1.67 8.19
C CYS A 262 -9.03 1.96 9.67
N PHE A 263 -7.98 2.41 10.38
CA PHE A 263 -8.14 2.96 11.72
C PHE A 263 -8.43 4.46 11.59
N PRO A 264 -9.48 4.99 12.24
CA PRO A 264 -9.79 6.43 12.22
C PRO A 264 -8.61 7.30 12.70
N ASN A 265 -7.67 6.71 13.45
CA ASN A 265 -6.44 7.35 13.93
C ASN A 265 -5.22 7.18 13.00
N PHE A 266 -5.34 6.58 11.80
CA PHE A 266 -4.18 6.23 10.95
C PHE A 266 -4.27 6.71 9.49
N SER A 267 -5.44 7.19 9.02
CA SER A 267 -5.47 8.29 8.01
C SER A 267 -4.60 9.45 8.52
N ALA A 268 -4.65 9.64 9.83
CA ALA A 268 -3.77 10.45 10.64
C ALA A 268 -2.28 10.06 10.57
N VAL A 269 -1.83 8.90 10.05
CA VAL A 269 -0.39 8.54 9.95
C VAL A 269 0.21 8.79 8.58
N VAL A 270 -0.55 8.69 7.49
CA VAL A 270 -0.12 9.32 6.22
C VAL A 270 -0.17 10.83 6.34
N LEU A 271 -1.14 11.34 7.10
CA LEU A 271 -1.08 12.69 7.65
C LEU A 271 0.13 12.81 8.60
N CYS A 272 0.47 11.95 9.58
CA CYS A 272 1.69 12.11 10.42
C CYS A 272 3.01 12.08 9.62
N PHE A 273 3.02 11.45 8.44
CA PHE A 273 4.16 11.51 7.52
C PHE A 273 4.38 12.92 6.93
N HIS A 274 3.35 13.78 7.00
CA HIS A 274 3.22 15.11 6.37
C HIS A 274 2.38 16.11 7.18
N ASP A 275 2.13 15.86 8.47
CA ASP A 275 1.19 16.59 9.31
C ASP A 275 1.61 16.42 10.76
N VAL A 276 2.39 17.38 11.22
CA VAL A 276 2.81 17.55 12.61
C VAL A 276 1.72 18.28 13.42
N ASN A 277 0.59 18.63 12.78
CA ASN A 277 -0.49 19.43 13.37
C ASN A 277 -1.87 18.75 13.27
N LEU A 278 -1.97 17.46 13.56
CA LEU A 278 -3.23 16.98 14.10
C LEU A 278 -3.41 17.64 15.45
N GLU A 279 -4.30 18.64 15.51
CA GLU A 279 -4.80 19.24 16.74
C GLU A 279 -5.47 18.14 17.60
N LEU A 280 -4.63 17.44 18.36
CA LEU A 280 -5.00 16.67 19.53
C LEU A 280 -4.25 17.32 20.68
N GLY A 281 -4.93 18.25 21.35
CA GLY A 281 -4.44 18.79 22.60
C GLY A 281 -4.03 17.63 23.51
N SER A 282 -2.73 17.53 23.79
CA SER A 282 -2.04 16.59 24.69
C SER A 282 -1.11 15.51 24.08
N LEU A 283 -0.66 15.60 22.82
CA LEU A 283 0.48 14.79 22.34
C LEU A 283 1.53 15.66 21.64
N ASP A 284 2.45 16.19 22.42
CA ASP A 284 3.60 17.04 22.03
C ASP A 284 4.67 16.32 21.15
N SER A 285 4.36 15.20 20.49
CA SER A 285 5.38 14.35 19.88
C SER A 285 4.86 13.23 18.95
N SER A 286 4.04 13.54 17.94
CA SER A 286 3.73 12.51 16.93
C SER A 286 4.88 12.36 15.91
N PRO A 287 5.54 11.20 15.81
CA PRO A 287 6.86 11.13 15.21
C PRO A 287 6.87 10.64 13.75
N PHE A 288 7.87 11.13 13.01
CA PHE A 288 8.18 10.79 11.61
C PHE A 288 8.24 9.27 11.37
N PRO A 289 8.03 8.74 10.14
CA PRO A 289 8.04 7.30 9.82
C PRO A 289 9.29 6.53 10.28
N CYS A 290 10.39 7.24 10.46
CA CYS A 290 11.65 6.71 10.98
C CYS A 290 11.57 6.32 12.46
N PHE A 291 10.65 6.88 13.24
CA PHE A 291 10.36 6.46 14.62
C PHE A 291 9.64 5.11 14.66
N VAL A 292 8.83 4.78 13.65
CA VAL A 292 8.27 3.44 13.51
C VAL A 292 9.38 2.43 13.15
N ILE A 293 10.38 2.86 12.38
CA ILE A 293 11.56 2.02 12.13
C ILE A 293 12.37 1.85 13.42
N ASP A 294 12.53 2.90 14.23
CA ASP A 294 13.16 2.80 15.56
C ASP A 294 12.39 1.88 16.51
N GLN A 295 11.06 2.03 16.64
CA GLN A 295 10.21 1.11 17.41
C GLN A 295 10.29 -0.33 16.88
N ILE A 296 10.26 -0.54 15.56
CA ILE A 296 10.44 -1.88 15.00
C ILE A 296 11.82 -2.40 15.35
N LEU A 297 12.89 -1.62 15.23
CA LEU A 297 14.25 -2.07 15.55
C LEU A 297 14.45 -2.35 17.05
N VAL A 298 13.91 -1.50 17.92
CA VAL A 298 14.04 -1.57 19.38
C VAL A 298 13.11 -2.63 19.99
N GLN A 299 11.86 -2.75 19.51
CA GLN A 299 10.81 -3.60 20.10
C GLN A 299 10.66 -4.96 19.44
N SER A 300 11.02 -5.14 18.15
CA SER A 300 10.92 -6.47 17.51
C SER A 300 11.83 -7.51 18.16
N GLY A 301 12.82 -7.06 18.93
CA GLY A 301 13.71 -7.95 19.65
C GLY A 301 14.93 -8.48 18.90
N PRO A 302 15.28 -8.18 17.63
CA PRO A 302 16.55 -8.61 17.07
C PRO A 302 17.48 -7.44 16.76
N LEU A 303 17.40 -6.32 17.51
CA LEU A 303 18.48 -5.33 17.54
C LEU A 303 19.83 -6.00 17.88
N TRP A 304 19.81 -7.10 18.65
CA TRP A 304 21.00 -7.93 18.90
C TRP A 304 21.53 -8.68 17.66
N LEU A 305 20.76 -8.79 16.57
CA LEU A 305 21.28 -9.31 15.29
C LEU A 305 22.03 -8.24 14.50
N ALA A 306 21.79 -6.96 14.79
CA ALA A 306 22.38 -5.84 14.11
C ALA A 306 23.62 -5.33 14.86
N GLU A 307 24.71 -5.08 14.12
CA GLU A 307 25.89 -4.45 14.71
C GLU A 307 25.61 -2.95 14.91
N ALA A 308 25.68 -2.49 16.16
CA ALA A 308 25.48 -1.09 16.51
C ALA A 308 26.41 -0.18 15.68
N GLY A 309 25.88 0.94 15.17
CA GLY A 309 26.64 1.83 14.28
C GLY A 309 26.95 1.24 12.89
N ARG A 310 26.29 0.14 12.48
CA ARG A 310 26.36 -0.43 11.12
C ARG A 310 25.00 -0.80 10.54
N ILE A 311 24.02 0.04 10.81
CA ILE A 311 22.66 -0.06 10.25
C ILE A 311 22.55 0.96 9.12
N GLY A 312 22.11 0.53 7.94
CA GLY A 312 21.84 1.43 6.83
C GLY A 312 20.44 1.30 6.26
N LEU A 313 19.99 2.33 5.55
CA LEU A 313 18.69 2.36 4.87
C LEU A 313 18.84 2.17 3.36
N TYR A 314 17.87 1.51 2.75
CA TYR A 314 17.77 1.35 1.31
C TYR A 314 16.32 1.49 0.85
N GLY A 315 16.08 2.32 -0.16
CA GLY A 315 14.75 2.46 -0.74
C GLY A 315 14.75 3.25 -2.05
N TRP A 316 13.65 3.12 -2.79
CA TRP A 316 13.43 3.79 -4.06
C TRP A 316 12.11 4.57 -4.05
N SER A 317 12.03 5.72 -4.74
CA SER A 317 10.86 6.61 -4.73
C SER A 317 10.52 7.06 -3.30
N TYR A 318 9.31 6.77 -2.79
CA TYR A 318 8.96 7.07 -1.38
C TYR A 318 9.91 6.38 -0.39
N GLY A 319 10.37 5.16 -0.70
CA GLY A 319 11.40 4.49 0.11
C GLY A 319 12.75 5.23 0.08
N GLY A 320 13.06 5.90 -1.03
CA GLY A 320 14.22 6.78 -1.14
C GLY A 320 14.07 8.01 -0.25
N TYR A 321 12.88 8.61 -0.23
CA TYR A 321 12.53 9.71 0.68
C TYR A 321 12.71 9.29 2.15
N ILE A 322 12.15 8.14 2.57
CA ILE A 322 12.33 7.60 3.92
C ILE A 322 13.81 7.33 4.23
N SER A 323 14.56 6.79 3.26
CA SER A 323 15.99 6.52 3.45
C SER A 323 16.80 7.80 3.68
N ALA A 324 16.51 8.86 2.92
CA ALA A 324 17.19 10.14 3.06
C ALA A 324 16.80 10.85 4.37
N MET A 325 15.50 10.91 4.67
CA MET A 325 15.00 11.50 5.92
C MET A 325 15.50 10.77 7.15
N GLY A 326 15.53 9.43 7.12
CA GLY A 326 16.04 8.62 8.21
C GLY A 326 17.47 8.96 8.56
N LEU A 327 18.34 9.10 7.56
CA LEU A 327 19.72 9.44 7.81
C LEU A 327 19.93 10.89 8.28
N VAL A 328 19.16 11.84 7.74
CA VAL A 328 19.29 13.25 8.14
C VAL A 328 18.76 13.50 9.55
N LYS A 329 17.65 12.86 9.93
CA LYS A 329 17.01 13.06 11.24
C LYS A 329 17.50 12.10 12.33
N TYR A 330 18.01 10.93 11.97
CA TYR A 330 18.35 9.84 12.89
C TYR A 330 19.75 9.28 12.61
N SER A 331 20.71 10.17 12.42
CA SER A 331 22.12 9.84 12.10
C SER A 331 22.85 9.06 13.21
N GLU A 332 22.32 9.09 14.43
CA GLU A 332 22.75 8.30 15.58
C GLU A 332 22.35 6.82 15.46
N ILE A 333 21.28 6.51 14.72
CA ILE A 333 20.81 5.14 14.45
C ILE A 333 21.37 4.63 13.12
N PHE A 334 21.21 5.42 12.06
CA PHE A 334 21.56 5.03 10.69
C PHE A 334 22.91 5.61 10.30
N SER A 335 23.83 4.72 9.91
CA SER A 335 25.20 5.10 9.56
C SER A 335 25.38 5.42 8.07
N PHE A 336 24.44 4.96 7.22
CA PHE A 336 24.40 5.26 5.80
C PHE A 336 23.00 5.05 5.21
N ALA A 337 22.73 5.65 4.05
CA ALA A 337 21.49 5.44 3.32
C ALA A 337 21.76 5.40 1.82
N VAL A 338 21.06 4.52 1.14
CA VAL A 338 21.00 4.41 -0.32
C VAL A 338 19.61 4.86 -0.75
N SER A 339 19.52 6.14 -1.10
CA SER A 339 18.28 6.80 -1.50
C SER A 339 18.21 6.91 -3.02
N GLY A 340 17.30 6.16 -3.66
CA GLY A 340 17.10 6.20 -5.11
C GLY A 340 15.81 6.93 -5.49
N ALA A 341 15.91 7.87 -6.43
CA ALA A 341 14.80 8.71 -6.90
C ALA A 341 13.90 9.28 -5.77
N PRO A 342 14.47 9.83 -4.68
CA PRO A 342 13.65 10.35 -3.58
C PRO A 342 12.83 11.57 -4.00
N VAL A 343 11.67 11.74 -3.38
CA VAL A 343 11.07 13.08 -3.26
C VAL A 343 11.90 13.84 -2.21
N THR A 344 12.61 14.88 -2.65
CA THR A 344 13.45 15.69 -1.76
C THR A 344 12.73 16.93 -1.22
N SER A 345 11.67 17.36 -1.92
CA SER A 345 10.76 18.42 -1.51
C SER A 345 9.39 18.19 -2.16
N TRP A 346 8.32 18.31 -1.37
CA TRP A 346 6.96 17.95 -1.79
C TRP A 346 6.29 18.99 -2.69
N ASP A 347 6.70 20.26 -2.59
CA ASP A 347 6.31 21.35 -3.47
C ASP A 347 6.81 21.19 -4.92
N GLY A 348 7.79 20.31 -5.15
CA GLY A 348 8.28 19.92 -6.46
C GLY A 348 7.59 18.69 -7.07
N TYR A 349 6.68 18.04 -6.33
CA TYR A 349 5.99 16.82 -6.75
C TYR A 349 4.58 17.10 -7.31
N ASN A 350 3.91 16.09 -7.87
CA ASN A 350 2.65 16.32 -8.59
C ASN A 350 1.47 16.60 -7.65
N THR A 351 0.53 17.43 -8.10
CA THR A 351 -0.63 17.88 -7.32
C THR A 351 -1.53 16.72 -6.89
N PHE A 352 -1.85 15.79 -7.79
CA PHE A 352 -2.74 14.65 -7.49
C PHE A 352 -2.25 13.82 -6.30
N TYR A 353 -0.96 13.55 -6.21
CA TYR A 353 -0.41 12.82 -5.07
C TYR A 353 -0.24 13.73 -3.86
N THR A 354 0.43 14.87 -4.02
CA THR A 354 0.84 15.69 -2.88
C THR A 354 -0.36 16.32 -2.19
N GLU A 355 -1.30 16.92 -2.92
CA GLU A 355 -2.46 17.59 -2.32
C GLU A 355 -3.42 16.59 -1.65
N LYS A 356 -3.50 15.35 -2.16
CA LYS A 356 -4.25 14.26 -1.52
C LYS A 356 -3.77 13.95 -0.10
N TYR A 357 -2.45 13.97 0.12
CA TYR A 357 -1.84 13.53 1.37
C TYR A 357 -1.35 14.67 2.27
N MET A 358 -1.15 15.86 1.70
CA MET A 358 -0.58 17.02 2.40
C MET A 358 -1.43 18.28 2.32
N GLY A 359 -2.52 18.27 1.54
CA GLY A 359 -3.27 19.49 1.23
C GLY A 359 -2.46 20.49 0.40
N LEU A 360 -2.96 21.72 0.29
CA LEU A 360 -2.28 22.78 -0.46
C LEU A 360 -1.05 23.32 0.29
N PRO A 361 0.06 23.62 -0.41
CA PRO A 361 1.25 24.20 0.23
C PRO A 361 0.98 25.48 1.00
N SER A 362 0.02 26.31 0.55
CA SER A 362 -0.38 27.56 1.20
C SER A 362 -1.15 27.37 2.50
N GLU A 363 -1.84 26.22 2.64
CA GLU A 363 -2.64 25.87 3.81
C GLU A 363 -1.81 25.06 4.81
N ASN A 364 -0.75 24.39 4.33
CA ASN A 364 0.04 23.45 5.12
C ASN A 364 1.57 23.73 5.07
N THR A 365 1.97 25.00 5.15
CA THR A 365 3.36 25.43 4.94
C THR A 365 4.37 24.74 5.87
N THR A 366 4.00 24.57 7.15
CA THR A 366 4.89 23.98 8.17
C THR A 366 5.26 22.56 7.81
N ASN A 367 4.27 21.77 7.38
CA ASN A 367 4.51 20.38 7.13
C ASN A 367 5.20 20.12 5.80
N TYR A 368 4.91 20.90 4.76
CA TYR A 368 5.69 20.88 3.52
C TYR A 368 7.18 21.15 3.79
N LYS A 369 7.48 22.07 4.72
CA LYS A 369 8.85 22.38 5.14
C LYS A 369 9.46 21.23 5.95
N GLN A 370 8.76 20.73 6.96
CA GLN A 370 9.27 19.69 7.88
C GLN A 370 9.40 18.30 7.25
N SER A 371 8.67 18.04 6.16
CA SER A 371 8.77 16.82 5.34
C SER A 371 9.70 16.97 4.13
N SER A 372 10.35 18.12 3.95
CA SER A 372 11.36 18.32 2.91
C SER A 372 12.73 17.85 3.39
N VAL A 373 13.35 16.89 2.68
CA VAL A 373 14.74 16.45 2.95
C VAL A 373 15.69 17.65 2.90
N MET A 374 15.47 18.54 1.94
CA MET A 374 16.31 19.73 1.72
C MET A 374 16.25 20.72 2.88
N HIS A 375 15.17 20.72 3.67
CA HIS A 375 15.06 21.60 4.82
C HIS A 375 15.99 21.17 5.98
N HIS A 376 16.23 19.87 6.12
CA HIS A 376 17.00 19.31 7.24
C HIS A 376 18.43 18.97 6.88
N ALA A 377 18.76 18.89 5.59
CA ALA A 377 20.09 18.50 5.14
C ALA A 377 21.15 19.56 5.49
N ASP A 378 22.11 19.17 6.34
CA ASP A 378 23.36 19.91 6.50
C ASP A 378 24.37 19.42 5.46
N PHE A 379 24.53 20.18 4.38
CA PHE A 379 25.41 19.84 3.26
C PHE A 379 26.91 19.83 3.62
N SER A 380 27.29 20.25 4.84
CA SER A 380 28.69 20.21 5.28
C SER A 380 29.20 18.79 5.63
N ALA A 381 28.31 17.85 5.97
CA ALA A 381 28.67 16.51 6.46
C ALA A 381 28.45 15.35 5.45
N VAL A 382 27.98 15.64 4.23
CA VAL A 382 27.47 14.63 3.28
C VAL A 382 28.49 14.29 2.19
N ARG A 383 29.06 13.08 2.20
CA ARG A 383 29.84 12.56 1.05
C ARG A 383 28.96 11.87 0.01
N VAL A 384 28.42 12.66 -0.92
CA VAL A 384 27.63 12.20 -2.07
C VAL A 384 28.46 11.34 -3.03
N LEU A 385 28.03 10.12 -3.29
CA LEU A 385 28.57 9.28 -4.38
C LEU A 385 27.72 9.49 -5.64
N PHE A 386 28.19 10.35 -6.54
CA PHE A 386 27.62 10.54 -7.86
C PHE A 386 28.06 9.41 -8.79
N LYS A 387 27.11 8.73 -9.44
CA LYS A 387 27.38 7.99 -10.68
C LYS A 387 26.43 8.51 -11.76
N PRO A 388 26.88 9.44 -12.63
CA PRO A 388 26.09 9.90 -13.75
C PRO A 388 26.20 8.86 -14.85
N ASP A 389 25.28 7.91 -14.88
CA ASP A 389 24.83 7.34 -16.16
C ASP A 389 23.66 6.41 -15.91
N PHE A 390 22.51 6.77 -16.47
CA PHE A 390 21.57 5.93 -17.23
C PHE A 390 20.37 6.83 -17.57
N THR A 391 20.33 7.29 -18.83
CA THR A 391 19.16 7.71 -19.62
C THR A 391 18.07 8.52 -18.91
N SER A 392 18.05 9.83 -19.19
CA SER A 392 17.17 10.87 -18.66
C SER A 392 15.73 10.84 -19.20
N SER A 393 14.96 9.81 -18.87
CA SER A 393 13.60 9.67 -19.41
C SER A 393 12.49 9.49 -18.37
N ASP A 394 12.72 9.71 -17.07
CA ASP A 394 11.65 9.58 -16.07
C ASP A 394 10.80 10.87 -16.01
N PRO A 395 9.53 10.85 -16.46
CA PRO A 395 8.66 12.01 -16.45
C PRO A 395 7.89 12.17 -15.12
N ALA A 396 7.91 11.17 -14.24
CA ALA A 396 7.15 11.16 -12.99
C ALA A 396 7.85 11.97 -11.88
N VAL A 397 9.18 12.05 -11.92
CA VAL A 397 10.00 12.92 -11.07
C VAL A 397 10.68 13.95 -11.96
N LYS A 398 10.13 15.18 -12.02
CA LYS A 398 10.71 16.24 -12.87
C LYS A 398 12.19 16.44 -12.55
N LEU A 399 12.97 16.66 -13.61
CA LEU A 399 14.43 16.78 -13.67
C LEU A 399 15.07 17.86 -12.76
N GLY A 400 14.32 18.56 -11.91
CA GLY A 400 14.83 19.51 -10.92
C GLY A 400 15.53 18.87 -9.71
N CYS A 401 15.37 17.55 -9.52
CA CYS A 401 15.90 16.80 -8.37
C CYS A 401 16.86 15.68 -8.79
N LYS A 402 17.87 15.96 -9.61
CA LYS A 402 18.99 15.02 -9.84
C LYS A 402 19.99 15.05 -8.68
N PHE A 403 19.61 14.47 -7.54
CA PHE A 403 20.56 14.12 -6.49
C PHE A 403 20.49 12.62 -6.21
N TRP A 404 21.51 11.89 -6.65
CA TRP A 404 21.83 10.61 -6.05
C TRP A 404 22.54 10.90 -4.74
N LEU A 405 21.81 11.02 -3.64
CA LEU A 405 22.40 11.24 -2.33
C LEU A 405 22.82 9.88 -1.75
N SER A 406 24.02 9.42 -2.09
CA SER A 406 24.72 8.46 -1.22
C SER A 406 25.25 9.28 -0.04
N LEU A 407 24.52 9.28 1.07
CA LEU A 407 24.97 9.94 2.29
C LEU A 407 25.90 8.98 3.04
N ARG A 408 27.15 9.38 3.25
CA ARG A 408 28.12 8.66 4.08
C ARG A 408 28.64 9.61 5.16
N THR A 409 28.29 9.36 6.41
CA THR A 409 28.83 10.09 7.56
C THR A 409 30.29 9.68 7.76
N VAL A 410 31.21 10.65 7.73
CA VAL A 410 32.60 10.43 8.16
C VAL A 410 32.62 10.67 9.66
N LEU A 411 32.83 9.62 10.46
CA LEU A 411 33.22 9.78 11.86
C LEU A 411 34.60 10.45 11.89
N THR A 412 34.65 11.77 12.00
CA THR A 412 35.86 12.44 12.46
C THR A 412 35.84 12.39 13.98
N SER A 413 36.73 11.58 14.54
CA SER A 413 37.08 11.62 15.96
C SER A 413 37.37 13.05 16.41
N LYS A 414 36.65 13.52 17.42
CA LYS A 414 37.18 14.41 18.44
C LYS A 414 36.75 13.91 19.80
#